data_AF-A0A5S3XQB5-F1
#
_entry.id   AF-A0A5S3XQB5-F1
#
_cell.length_a   1.000
_cell.length_b   1.000
_cell.length_c   1.000
_cell.angle_alpha   90.00
_cell.angle_beta   90.00
_cell.angle_gamma   90.00
#
_symmetry.space_group_name_H-M   'P 1'
#
loop_
_entity.id
_entity.type
_entity.pdbx_description
1 polymer ?
#
loop_
_entity_poly.entity_id
_entity_poly.type
_entity_poly.pdbx_seq_one_letter_code
_entity_poly.pdbx_strand_id
1 'polypeptide(L)'
;MADPNLVYNYNLGVTEQKPAPVGTPLRVPSGWELEVEGSACNTQSVLLQWQGPTSGEAELELEKRPIDSLDFWHYKLPIEPGDYQLTVSSSGVYDETHFTVKARVYTYHISLLDEQQQPLKHAKYQARLKSGHIIDGELDEAGQVTLSSPLYESLKVNFTELDAQDWGNAQGLGNTLTKVNTAFTQQYTVAQGDTLLRIAKLHGFYHAECIYQHPSNHAFRTLRPDPNLLYPGDTLNIPAKAVKFSNLRENQNNIFARQAEHDMFRLRVEAANGDNMVGKKVVVTLGEQTFEGVVASNGLIEFAIQDHTALTGQVEIYPSLESDTPIHTFTVQVAHLDPITSLSGVQGRCNALGFECGKVDGLNGPKTRAGVRQFQQVHKLTVDAIAGPNTQAKLQQVYGS
;
A
#
# COMPACT_ATOMS: atom_id res chain seq x y z
N MET A 1 2.01 63.72 31.31
CA MET A 1 1.11 62.56 31.19
C MET A 1 1.73 61.64 30.15
N ALA A 2 1.80 60.33 30.40
CA ALA A 2 2.21 59.38 29.37
C ALA A 2 1.26 59.51 28.18
N ASP A 3 1.81 59.61 26.97
CA ASP A 3 0.98 59.66 25.75
C ASP A 3 0.53 58.23 25.45
N PRO A 4 -0.79 57.92 25.54
CA PRO A 4 -1.30 56.59 25.23
C PRO A 4 -0.99 56.18 23.78
N ASN A 5 -0.76 57.15 22.88
CA ASN A 5 -0.42 56.90 21.49
C ASN A 5 1.06 56.51 21.28
N LEU A 6 1.82 56.20 22.32
CA LEU A 6 3.20 55.69 22.21
C LEU A 6 3.31 54.19 22.55
N VAL A 7 2.22 53.55 22.96
CA VAL A 7 2.17 52.11 23.24
C VAL A 7 1.86 51.34 21.93
N TYR A 8 2.87 51.14 21.08
CA TYR A 8 2.69 50.37 19.84
C TYR A 8 3.85 49.40 19.57
N ASN A 9 3.56 48.11 19.38
CA ASN A 9 3.91 47.28 18.22
C ASN A 9 3.49 45.82 18.46
N TYR A 10 2.61 45.31 17.59
CA TYR A 10 2.32 43.87 17.51
C TYR A 10 3.22 43.26 16.44
N ASN A 11 4.03 42.25 16.80
CA ASN A 11 4.76 41.33 15.93
C ASN A 11 5.08 41.87 14.51
N LEU A 12 6.32 42.31 14.29
CA LEU A 12 6.88 42.68 12.99
C LEU A 12 6.59 41.61 11.90
N GLY A 13 5.50 41.76 11.14
CA GLY A 13 5.27 40.94 9.92
C GLY A 13 3.84 40.62 9.49
N VAL A 14 2.79 41.00 10.22
CA VAL A 14 1.43 40.44 9.98
C VAL A 14 0.42 41.40 9.32
N THR A 15 0.77 42.66 9.05
CA THR A 15 -0.12 43.62 8.35
C THR A 15 0.56 44.24 7.13
N GLU A 16 -0.15 44.30 5.98
CA GLU A 16 0.36 44.87 4.73
C GLU A 16 0.45 46.41 4.75
N GLN A 17 -0.24 47.08 5.67
CA GLN A 17 -0.13 48.53 5.90
C GLN A 17 0.33 48.82 7.33
N LYS A 18 1.23 49.81 7.46
CA LYS A 18 1.84 50.23 8.72
C LYS A 18 1.58 51.72 9.00
N PRO A 19 1.14 52.09 10.22
CA PRO A 19 0.55 51.22 11.26
C PRO A 19 -0.87 50.76 10.89
N ALA A 20 -1.31 49.62 11.44
CA ALA A 20 -2.69 49.17 11.28
C ALA A 20 -3.64 50.14 12.02
N PRO A 21 -4.78 50.54 11.44
CA PRO A 21 -5.76 51.38 12.14
C PRO A 21 -6.25 50.72 13.44
N VAL A 22 -6.51 51.54 14.46
CA VAL A 22 -7.13 51.11 15.72
C VAL A 22 -8.42 50.34 15.44
N GLY A 23 -8.59 49.17 16.05
CA GLY A 23 -9.72 48.26 15.82
C GLY A 23 -9.55 47.26 14.66
N THR A 24 -8.38 47.23 14.01
CA THR A 24 -8.10 46.22 12.99
C THR A 24 -7.93 44.83 13.63
N PRO A 25 -8.74 43.82 13.25
CA PRO A 25 -8.60 42.48 13.81
C PRO A 25 -7.29 41.83 13.36
N LEU A 26 -6.43 41.51 14.32
CA LEU A 26 -5.17 40.80 14.09
C LEU A 26 -5.42 39.28 14.05
N ARG A 27 -4.77 38.57 13.12
CA ARG A 27 -4.78 37.10 13.04
C ARG A 27 -3.42 36.56 13.42
N VAL A 28 -3.33 35.93 14.59
CA VAL A 28 -2.08 35.33 15.08
C VAL A 28 -2.15 33.81 14.97
N PRO A 29 -1.22 33.12 14.29
CA PRO A 29 -1.17 31.65 14.28
C PRO A 29 -0.86 31.10 15.68
N SER A 30 -1.62 30.11 16.14
CA SER A 30 -1.38 29.47 17.44
C SER A 30 -0.08 28.67 17.44
N GLY A 31 0.61 28.64 18.58
CA GLY A 31 1.90 27.96 18.74
C GLY A 31 3.11 28.85 18.43
N TRP A 32 2.88 30.10 18.04
CA TRP A 32 3.86 31.18 18.09
C TRP A 32 3.70 31.87 19.44
N GLU A 33 4.81 32.23 20.10
CA GLU A 33 4.76 33.08 21.29
C GLU A 33 4.19 34.44 20.86
N LEU A 34 2.99 34.79 21.33
CA LEU A 34 2.46 36.12 21.05
C LEU A 34 3.22 37.13 21.91
N GLU A 35 4.23 37.72 21.31
CA GLU A 35 4.97 38.83 21.84
C GLU A 35 4.20 40.13 21.61
N VAL A 36 3.93 40.84 22.70
CA VAL A 36 3.38 42.18 22.71
C VAL A 36 4.51 43.12 23.08
N GLU A 37 4.72 44.13 22.26
CA GLU A 37 5.74 45.14 22.47
C GLU A 37 5.06 46.51 22.62
N GLY A 38 5.73 47.41 23.31
CA GLY A 38 5.27 48.77 23.43
C GLY A 38 6.37 49.68 23.93
N SER A 39 6.03 50.96 24.04
CA SER A 39 6.94 51.94 24.62
C SER A 39 6.19 52.85 25.57
N ALA A 40 6.90 53.39 26.55
CA ALA A 40 6.35 54.35 27.48
C ALA A 40 7.39 55.42 27.84
N CYS A 41 6.92 56.62 28.17
CA CYS A 41 7.74 57.69 28.70
C CYS A 41 7.17 58.16 30.04
N ASN A 42 8.05 58.68 30.91
CA ASN A 42 7.66 59.28 32.19
C ASN A 42 6.81 58.34 33.09
N THR A 43 7.16 57.06 33.14
CA THR A 43 6.53 56.04 33.98
C THR A 43 7.57 55.01 34.42
N GLN A 44 7.28 54.26 35.48
CA GLN A 44 8.18 53.22 36.03
C GLN A 44 7.58 51.82 35.98
N SER A 45 6.32 51.67 35.58
CA SER A 45 5.72 50.36 35.33
C SER A 45 4.61 50.43 34.28
N VAL A 46 4.38 49.29 33.64
CA VAL A 46 3.26 49.06 32.72
C VAL A 46 2.54 47.81 33.16
N LEU A 47 1.22 47.90 33.35
CA LEU A 47 0.36 46.78 33.67
C LEU A 47 -0.35 46.30 32.41
N LEU A 48 -0.14 45.04 32.05
CA LEU A 48 -0.86 44.33 30.99
C LEU A 48 -1.93 43.45 31.62
N GLN A 49 -3.15 43.50 31.09
CA GLN A 49 -4.26 42.62 31.47
C GLN A 49 -4.90 42.05 30.21
N TRP A 50 -4.99 40.74 30.10
CA TRP A 50 -5.63 40.08 28.97
C TRP A 50 -6.83 39.25 29.42
N GLN A 51 -7.89 39.28 28.63
CA GLN A 51 -9.11 38.54 28.84
C GLN A 51 -9.51 37.81 27.57
N GLY A 52 -9.78 36.51 27.70
CA GLY A 52 -10.14 35.62 26.58
C GLY A 52 -10.27 34.17 27.06
N PRO A 53 -10.04 33.17 26.17
CA PRO A 53 -9.92 31.76 26.55
C PRO A 53 -8.95 31.51 27.71
N THR A 54 -7.87 32.28 27.76
CA THR A 54 -7.02 32.44 28.94
C THR A 54 -7.10 33.89 29.41
N SER A 55 -6.96 34.13 30.71
CA SER A 55 -6.99 35.49 31.27
C SER A 55 -5.89 35.62 32.31
N GLY A 56 -5.33 36.83 32.45
CA GLY A 56 -4.29 37.10 33.43
C GLY A 56 -3.79 38.53 33.37
N GLU A 57 -2.82 38.82 34.22
CA GLU A 57 -2.17 40.12 34.29
C GLU A 57 -0.66 39.98 34.48
N ALA A 58 0.08 40.99 34.03
CA ALA A 58 1.52 41.10 34.20
C ALA A 58 1.91 42.56 34.39
N GLU A 59 2.64 42.87 35.46
CA GLU A 59 3.25 44.18 35.67
C GLU A 59 4.73 44.12 35.25
N LEU A 60 5.11 45.01 34.34
CA LEU A 60 6.48 45.18 33.88
C LEU A 60 7.08 46.42 34.53
N GLU A 61 8.18 46.25 35.26
CA GLU A 61 8.97 47.38 35.76
C GLU A 61 9.82 47.97 34.62
N LEU A 62 9.79 49.29 34.48
CA LEU A 62 10.56 50.04 33.49
C LEU A 62 11.70 50.80 34.16
N GLU A 63 12.77 51.05 33.40
CA GLU A 63 13.89 51.81 33.93
C GLU A 63 13.50 53.28 34.12
N LYS A 64 13.96 53.88 35.22
CA LYS A 64 13.75 55.31 35.44
C LYS A 64 14.59 56.13 34.45
N ARG A 65 13.96 56.64 33.40
CA ARG A 65 14.59 57.50 32.39
C ARG A 65 14.18 58.97 32.49
N PRO A 66 14.95 59.91 31.90
CA PRO A 66 14.54 61.31 31.77
C PRO A 66 13.18 61.45 31.08
N ILE A 67 12.46 62.53 31.37
CA ILE A 67 11.06 62.71 30.95
C ILE A 67 10.86 62.68 29.42
N ASP A 68 11.88 63.05 28.65
CA ASP A 68 11.88 63.07 27.18
C ASP A 68 12.44 61.78 26.55
N SER A 69 12.71 60.75 27.36
CA SER A 69 13.26 59.48 26.90
C SER A 69 12.19 58.39 26.87
N LEU A 70 12.19 57.62 25.78
CA LEU A 70 11.33 56.47 25.57
C LEU A 70 11.99 55.22 26.15
N ASP A 71 11.22 54.40 26.86
CA ASP A 71 11.61 53.04 27.24
C ASP A 71 10.76 52.02 26.49
N PHE A 72 11.39 50.94 26.03
CA PHE A 72 10.74 49.89 25.24
C PHE A 72 10.61 48.63 26.07
N TRP A 73 9.48 47.97 25.95
CA TRP A 73 9.20 46.73 26.66
C TRP A 73 8.58 45.71 25.73
N HIS A 74 8.72 44.44 26.11
CA HIS A 74 8.11 43.32 25.41
C HIS A 74 7.66 42.26 26.43
N TYR A 75 6.57 41.57 26.13
CA TYR A 75 6.02 40.52 26.98
C TYR A 75 5.36 39.43 26.15
N LYS A 76 5.55 38.17 26.57
CA LYS A 76 4.97 37.01 25.91
C LYS A 76 3.68 36.61 26.61
N LEU A 77 2.54 36.79 25.95
CA LEU A 77 1.25 36.43 26.50
C LEU A 77 1.03 34.89 26.44
N PRO A 78 0.68 34.23 27.55
CA PRO A 78 0.27 32.83 27.53
C PRO A 78 -1.17 32.72 27.04
N ILE A 79 -1.35 32.50 25.73
CA ILE A 79 -2.66 32.56 25.05
C ILE A 79 -2.99 31.30 24.24
N GLU A 80 -4.26 30.90 24.29
CA GLU A 80 -4.87 29.83 23.48
C GLU A 80 -5.71 30.41 22.32
N PRO A 81 -6.05 29.62 21.26
CA PRO A 81 -6.92 30.08 20.18
C PRO A 81 -8.27 30.63 20.66
N GLY A 82 -8.63 31.83 20.19
CA GLY A 82 -9.89 32.50 20.49
C GLY A 82 -9.75 34.02 20.45
N ASP A 83 -10.82 34.71 20.84
CA ASP A 83 -10.87 36.17 20.85
C ASP A 83 -10.37 36.71 22.19
N TYR A 84 -9.55 37.75 22.14
CA TYR A 84 -8.97 38.42 23.31
C TYR A 84 -9.23 39.92 23.29
N GLN A 85 -9.32 40.45 24.49
CA GLN A 85 -9.18 41.86 24.82
C GLN A 85 -7.90 42.02 25.65
N LEU A 86 -7.00 42.91 25.22
CA LEU A 86 -5.79 43.27 25.95
C LEU A 86 -5.87 44.74 26.33
N THR A 87 -5.75 44.99 27.63
CA THR A 87 -5.67 46.32 28.21
C THR A 87 -4.24 46.55 28.70
N VAL A 88 -3.62 47.62 28.23
CA VAL A 88 -2.30 48.05 28.70
C VAL A 88 -2.50 49.37 29.42
N SER A 89 -2.05 49.47 30.67
CA SER A 89 -2.22 50.65 31.49
C SER A 89 -0.93 51.11 32.16
N SER A 90 -0.78 52.43 32.31
CA SER A 90 0.33 53.03 33.02
C SER A 90 -0.04 54.41 33.54
N SER A 91 0.31 54.71 34.80
CA SER A 91 0.10 56.02 35.42
C SER A 91 -1.32 56.59 35.24
N GLY A 92 -2.35 55.73 35.28
CA GLY A 92 -3.77 56.10 35.16
C GLY A 92 -4.29 56.27 33.73
N VAL A 93 -3.46 56.05 32.72
CA VAL A 93 -3.84 56.00 31.30
C VAL A 93 -3.89 54.55 30.84
N TYR A 94 -4.80 54.19 29.94
CA TYR A 94 -4.87 52.86 29.36
C TYR A 94 -5.13 52.89 27.84
N ASP A 95 -4.72 51.83 27.16
CA ASP A 95 -5.08 51.49 25.79
C ASP A 95 -5.68 50.08 25.76
N GLU A 96 -6.62 49.86 24.84
CA GLU A 96 -7.35 48.60 24.72
C GLU A 96 -7.34 48.10 23.27
N THR A 97 -6.94 46.85 23.08
CA THR A 97 -6.89 46.20 21.77
C THR A 97 -7.65 44.87 21.79
N HIS A 98 -8.41 44.63 20.72
CA HIS A 98 -9.07 43.35 20.47
C HIS A 98 -8.35 42.58 19.37
N PHE A 99 -8.09 41.28 19.57
CA PHE A 99 -7.48 40.42 18.55
C PHE A 99 -7.96 38.98 18.61
N THR A 100 -7.80 38.25 17.51
CA THR A 100 -8.19 36.82 17.41
C THR A 100 -6.96 35.95 17.19
N VAL A 101 -6.77 35.00 18.10
CA VAL A 101 -5.75 33.95 18.00
C VAL A 101 -6.34 32.78 17.23
N LYS A 102 -5.75 32.42 16.09
CA LYS A 102 -6.24 31.34 15.25
C LYS A 102 -5.52 30.04 15.55
N ALA A 103 -6.27 28.95 15.73
CA ALA A 103 -5.68 27.63 15.83
C ALA A 103 -4.90 27.30 14.53
N ARG A 104 -3.72 26.70 14.69
CA ARG A 104 -2.95 26.10 13.60
C ARG A 104 -3.81 24.98 13.03
N VAL A 105 -4.05 25.00 11.74
CA VAL A 105 -4.80 23.96 11.04
C VAL A 105 -3.80 23.05 10.35
N TYR A 106 -3.75 21.78 10.75
CA TYR A 106 -2.98 20.77 10.04
C TYR A 106 -3.78 20.29 8.84
N THR A 107 -3.16 20.26 7.66
CA THR A 107 -3.78 19.80 6.41
C THR A 107 -2.97 18.67 5.80
N TYR A 108 -3.67 17.60 5.41
CA TYR A 108 -3.11 16.42 4.77
C TYR A 108 -3.90 16.10 3.51
N HIS A 109 -3.19 15.91 2.41
CA HIS A 109 -3.75 15.37 1.18
C HIS A 109 -3.32 13.92 1.05
N ILE A 110 -4.27 13.01 0.85
CA ILE A 110 -4.04 11.57 0.75
C ILE A 110 -4.57 11.12 -0.61
N SER A 111 -3.80 10.28 -1.29
CA SER A 111 -4.20 9.65 -2.55
C SER A 111 -3.86 8.17 -2.50
N LEU A 112 -4.76 7.33 -3.00
CA LEU A 112 -4.51 5.90 -3.18
C LEU A 112 -4.70 5.53 -4.65
N LEU A 113 -3.69 4.88 -5.20
CA LEU A 113 -3.67 4.41 -6.59
C LEU A 113 -3.65 2.88 -6.64
N ASP A 114 -4.07 2.31 -7.76
CA ASP A 114 -3.82 0.93 -8.11
C ASP A 114 -2.42 0.75 -8.73
N GLU A 115 -2.13 -0.46 -9.17
CA GLU A 115 -0.84 -0.84 -9.75
C GLU A 115 -0.57 -0.19 -11.10
N GLN A 116 -1.65 0.15 -11.82
CA GLN A 116 -1.64 0.83 -13.11
C GLN A 116 -1.64 2.36 -12.93
N GLN A 117 -1.36 2.85 -11.72
CA GLN A 117 -1.35 4.27 -11.34
C GLN A 117 -2.72 4.97 -11.53
N GLN A 118 -3.81 4.19 -11.56
CA GLN A 118 -5.17 4.74 -11.61
C GLN A 118 -5.72 4.95 -10.20
N PRO A 119 -6.61 5.94 -9.99
CA PRO A 119 -7.22 6.16 -8.69
C PRO A 119 -8.03 4.97 -8.15
N LEU A 120 -7.76 4.56 -6.90
CA LEU A 120 -8.62 3.64 -6.16
C LEU A 120 -9.75 4.42 -5.48
N LYS A 121 -10.84 4.56 -6.22
CA LYS A 121 -12.06 5.25 -5.79
C LYS A 121 -12.73 4.53 -4.64
N HIS A 122 -13.42 5.28 -3.78
CA HIS A 122 -14.26 4.72 -2.72
C HIS A 122 -13.53 3.81 -1.71
N ALA A 123 -12.20 3.80 -1.73
CA ALA A 123 -11.43 2.99 -0.79
C ALA A 123 -11.64 3.52 0.63
N LYS A 124 -11.94 2.62 1.56
CA LYS A 124 -12.14 3.00 2.96
C LYS A 124 -10.82 3.20 3.67
N TYR A 125 -10.74 4.26 4.47
CA TYR A 125 -9.56 4.57 5.26
C TYR A 125 -9.91 4.85 6.73
N GLN A 126 -8.88 4.71 7.56
CA GLN A 126 -8.86 5.10 8.96
C GLN A 126 -7.73 6.09 9.20
N ALA A 127 -8.06 7.27 9.68
CA ALA A 127 -7.10 8.27 10.12
C ALA A 127 -6.96 8.20 11.65
N ARG A 128 -5.76 7.86 12.14
CA ARG A 128 -5.46 7.79 13.57
C ARG A 128 -4.76 9.06 14.04
N LEU A 129 -5.38 9.74 15.00
CA LEU A 129 -4.86 10.94 15.65
C LEU A 129 -3.74 10.58 16.63
N LYS A 130 -2.94 11.58 17.02
CA LYS A 130 -1.93 11.45 18.09
C LYS A 130 -2.53 10.97 19.42
N SER A 131 -3.79 11.29 19.70
CA SER A 131 -4.54 10.79 20.88
C SER A 131 -4.88 9.30 20.81
N GLY A 132 -4.74 8.66 19.65
CA GLY A 132 -5.17 7.29 19.39
C GLY A 132 -6.61 7.17 18.88
N HIS A 133 -7.39 8.27 18.87
CA HIS A 133 -8.72 8.29 18.26
C HIS A 133 -8.65 7.98 16.76
N ILE A 134 -9.63 7.22 16.26
CA ILE A 134 -9.72 6.80 14.86
C ILE A 134 -10.91 7.50 14.22
N ILE A 135 -10.67 8.07 13.04
CA ILE A 135 -11.69 8.64 12.16
C ILE A 135 -11.78 7.73 10.94
N ASP A 136 -12.95 7.16 10.71
CA ASP A 136 -13.24 6.42 9.49
C ASP A 136 -13.69 7.37 8.37
N GLY A 137 -13.34 7.02 7.14
CA GLY A 137 -13.77 7.74 5.96
C GLY A 137 -13.59 6.94 4.68
N GLU A 138 -13.92 7.57 3.57
CA GLU A 138 -13.87 6.98 2.25
C GLU A 138 -13.23 7.97 1.26
N LEU A 139 -12.43 7.46 0.34
CA LEU A 139 -11.84 8.27 -0.73
C LEU A 139 -12.89 8.65 -1.77
N ASP A 140 -12.68 9.80 -2.43
CA ASP A 140 -13.56 10.30 -3.48
C ASP A 140 -13.39 9.57 -4.83
N GLU A 141 -14.10 10.07 -5.85
CA GLU A 141 -14.04 9.60 -7.24
C GLU A 141 -12.65 9.76 -7.90
N ALA A 142 -11.78 10.59 -7.32
CA ALA A 142 -10.40 10.77 -7.74
C ALA A 142 -9.42 9.96 -6.88
N GLY A 143 -9.92 9.06 -6.02
CA GLY A 143 -9.10 8.24 -5.12
C GLY A 143 -8.38 9.08 -4.07
N GLN A 144 -8.99 10.21 -3.65
CA GLN A 144 -8.36 11.23 -2.83
C GLN A 144 -9.20 11.62 -1.62
N VAL A 145 -8.53 12.21 -0.63
CA VAL A 145 -9.20 12.94 0.45
C VAL A 145 -8.27 14.03 0.98
N THR A 146 -8.86 15.16 1.39
CA THR A 146 -8.17 16.21 2.14
C THR A 146 -8.72 16.27 3.56
N LEU A 147 -7.83 16.13 4.55
CA LEU A 147 -8.16 16.19 5.96
C LEU A 147 -7.54 17.44 6.57
N SER A 148 -8.38 18.33 7.10
CA SER A 148 -7.94 19.58 7.74
C SER A 148 -8.60 19.74 9.11
N SER A 149 -7.78 19.87 10.16
CA SER A 149 -8.26 20.17 11.52
C SER A 149 -7.10 20.62 12.41
N PRO A 150 -7.35 21.49 13.40
CA PRO A 150 -6.36 21.78 14.45
C PRO A 150 -6.01 20.56 15.32
N LEU A 151 -6.85 19.51 15.33
CA LEU A 151 -6.63 18.30 16.13
C LEU A 151 -5.78 17.24 15.42
N TYR A 152 -5.42 17.43 14.15
CA TYR A 152 -4.78 16.41 13.32
C TYR A 152 -3.25 16.43 13.38
N GLU A 153 -2.66 16.91 14.47
CA GLU A 153 -1.22 16.84 14.66
C GLU A 153 -0.71 15.39 14.51
N SER A 154 0.29 15.17 13.65
CA SER A 154 0.92 13.86 13.43
C SER A 154 -0.02 12.73 12.99
N LEU A 155 -0.96 13.05 12.10
CA LEU A 155 -1.96 12.10 11.60
C LEU A 155 -1.33 10.89 10.89
N LYS A 156 -1.95 9.71 11.05
CA LYS A 156 -1.57 8.47 10.36
C LYS A 156 -2.75 7.88 9.60
N VAL A 157 -2.51 7.21 8.48
CA VAL A 157 -3.56 6.56 7.67
C VAL A 157 -3.40 5.05 7.60
N ASN A 158 -4.51 4.33 7.59
CA ASN A 158 -4.65 2.92 7.24
C ASN A 158 -5.75 2.78 6.17
N PHE A 159 -5.61 1.87 5.22
CA PHE A 159 -6.68 1.53 4.26
C PHE A 159 -7.30 0.20 4.68
N THR A 160 -8.57 0.23 5.11
CA THR A 160 -9.17 -0.89 5.87
C THR A 160 -9.49 -2.11 5.01
N GLU A 161 -9.56 -1.91 3.70
CA GLU A 161 -9.84 -2.98 2.74
C GLU A 161 -8.56 -3.65 2.22
N LEU A 162 -7.38 -3.15 2.58
CA LEU A 162 -6.09 -3.67 2.16
C LEU A 162 -5.35 -4.28 3.34
N ASP A 163 -4.63 -5.38 3.12
CA ASP A 163 -3.68 -5.89 4.12
C ASP A 163 -2.47 -4.93 4.24
N ALA A 164 -1.78 -4.98 5.37
CA ALA A 164 -0.53 -4.26 5.61
C ALA A 164 0.54 -4.44 4.51
N GLN A 165 0.55 -5.58 3.83
CA GLN A 165 1.47 -5.87 2.73
C GLN A 165 0.95 -5.40 1.36
N ASP A 166 -0.35 -5.16 1.23
CA ASP A 166 -0.99 -4.86 -0.05
C ASP A 166 -0.84 -3.38 -0.47
N TRP A 167 -0.17 -2.55 0.32
CA TRP A 167 0.03 -1.14 -0.02
C TRP A 167 1.26 -0.52 0.65
N GLY A 168 1.78 0.52 0.00
CA GLY A 168 2.92 1.28 0.48
C GLY A 168 3.03 2.65 -0.16
N ASN A 169 4.09 3.37 0.23
CA ASN A 169 4.44 4.63 -0.41
C ASN A 169 4.78 4.36 -1.89
N ALA A 170 4.26 5.19 -2.80
CA ALA A 170 4.54 5.05 -4.23
C ALA A 170 6.05 5.16 -4.58
N GLN A 171 6.88 5.67 -3.66
CA GLN A 171 8.34 5.79 -3.79
C GLN A 171 9.16 4.71 -3.05
N GLY A 172 8.54 3.63 -2.57
CA GLY A 172 9.26 2.45 -2.08
C GLY A 172 10.17 2.70 -0.87
N LEU A 173 9.60 3.04 0.29
CA LEU A 173 10.34 3.08 1.56
C LEU A 173 9.46 2.61 2.74
N GLY A 174 9.91 1.53 3.39
CA GLY A 174 9.78 1.28 4.83
C GLY A 174 8.51 0.58 5.33
N ASN A 175 8.58 -0.73 5.49
CA ASN A 175 7.59 -1.53 6.22
C ASN A 175 7.92 -1.54 7.72
N THR A 176 7.02 -1.03 8.56
CA THR A 176 7.03 -1.37 9.99
C THR A 176 5.75 -2.16 10.28
N LEU A 177 5.83 -3.48 10.13
CA LEU A 177 4.76 -4.40 10.53
C LEU A 177 4.57 -4.28 12.05
N THR A 178 3.39 -3.86 12.49
CA THR A 178 3.07 -3.78 13.92
C THR A 178 2.29 -5.04 14.29
N LYS A 179 2.92 -5.94 15.05
CA LYS A 179 2.39 -7.20 15.60
C LYS A 179 1.80 -8.19 14.58
N VAL A 180 2.38 -9.40 14.58
CA VAL A 180 1.79 -10.56 13.89
C VAL A 180 0.49 -10.92 14.60
N ASN A 181 -0.64 -10.64 13.95
CA ASN A 181 -1.92 -11.21 14.37
C ASN A 181 -1.81 -12.75 14.25
N THR A 182 -2.26 -13.50 15.26
CA THR A 182 -2.23 -14.96 15.23
C THR A 182 -3.61 -15.57 14.96
N ALA A 183 -4.66 -14.74 14.90
CA ALA A 183 -6.03 -15.18 14.65
C ALA A 183 -6.28 -15.38 13.15
N PHE A 184 -7.02 -16.43 12.81
CA PHE A 184 -7.55 -16.66 11.46
C PHE A 184 -9.07 -16.58 11.47
N THR A 185 -9.66 -16.20 10.34
CA THR A 185 -11.09 -15.88 10.21
C THR A 185 -11.88 -17.02 9.59
N GLN A 186 -11.23 -17.82 8.73
CA GLN A 186 -11.88 -18.86 7.97
C GLN A 186 -10.88 -19.96 7.62
N GLN A 187 -11.36 -21.21 7.52
CA GLN A 187 -10.61 -22.30 6.91
C GLN A 187 -11.09 -22.49 5.46
N TYR A 188 -10.15 -22.68 4.56
CA TYR A 188 -10.36 -22.91 3.13
C TYR A 188 -9.81 -24.28 2.75
N THR A 189 -10.55 -25.02 1.93
CA THR A 189 -10.11 -26.30 1.38
C THR A 189 -9.73 -26.08 -0.07
N VAL A 190 -8.47 -26.36 -0.40
CA VAL A 190 -7.92 -26.25 -1.74
C VAL A 190 -8.73 -27.09 -2.72
N ALA A 191 -9.11 -26.49 -3.83
CA ALA A 191 -9.76 -27.10 -4.98
C ALA A 191 -8.77 -27.26 -6.15
N GLN A 192 -9.14 -28.06 -7.15
CA GLN A 192 -8.35 -28.18 -8.37
C GLN A 192 -8.25 -26.84 -9.07
N GLY A 193 -7.05 -26.47 -9.53
CA GLY A 193 -6.82 -25.20 -10.20
C GLY A 193 -6.53 -24.04 -9.25
N ASP A 194 -6.52 -24.24 -7.94
CA ASP A 194 -6.14 -23.17 -7.03
C ASP A 194 -4.64 -22.89 -7.08
N THR A 195 -4.30 -21.60 -7.05
CA THR A 195 -2.98 -21.09 -6.66
C THR A 195 -3.13 -20.34 -5.34
N LEU A 196 -2.07 -20.24 -4.53
CA LEU A 196 -2.15 -19.48 -3.28
C LEU A 196 -2.52 -18.03 -3.52
N LEU A 197 -2.02 -17.43 -4.61
CA LEU A 197 -2.35 -16.06 -4.98
C LEU A 197 -3.82 -15.92 -5.39
N ARG A 198 -4.39 -16.89 -6.12
CA ARG A 198 -5.81 -16.90 -6.45
C ARG A 198 -6.67 -17.01 -5.19
N ILE A 199 -6.31 -17.89 -4.27
CA ILE A 199 -6.99 -18.00 -2.97
C ILE A 199 -6.88 -16.68 -2.21
N ALA A 200 -5.70 -16.07 -2.18
CA ALA A 200 -5.47 -14.77 -1.55
C ALA A 200 -6.40 -13.69 -2.12
N LYS A 201 -6.44 -13.55 -3.45
CA LYS A 201 -7.30 -12.59 -4.17
C LYS A 201 -8.78 -12.84 -3.91
N LEU A 202 -9.23 -14.09 -3.87
CA LEU A 202 -10.61 -14.45 -3.54
C LEU A 202 -11.02 -13.96 -2.14
N HIS A 203 -10.08 -13.95 -1.19
CA HIS A 203 -10.27 -13.45 0.17
C HIS A 203 -9.83 -11.98 0.35
N GLY A 204 -9.58 -11.27 -0.75
CA GLY A 204 -9.30 -9.84 -0.79
C GLY A 204 -7.87 -9.47 -0.36
N PHE A 205 -6.93 -10.40 -0.38
CA PHE A 205 -5.49 -10.14 -0.25
C PHE A 205 -4.85 -10.00 -1.62
N TYR A 206 -3.75 -9.28 -1.72
CA TYR A 206 -3.03 -9.09 -2.98
C TYR A 206 -1.65 -9.78 -3.01
N HIS A 207 -1.23 -10.36 -1.90
CA HIS A 207 -0.01 -11.18 -1.78
C HIS A 207 -0.32 -12.54 -1.16
N ALA A 208 0.18 -13.60 -1.76
CA ALA A 208 0.02 -14.97 -1.26
C ALA A 208 0.75 -15.18 0.07
N GLU A 209 1.86 -14.48 0.28
CA GLU A 209 2.68 -14.58 1.50
C GLU A 209 1.91 -14.23 2.77
N CYS A 210 0.95 -13.30 2.69
CA CYS A 210 0.06 -12.93 3.82
C CYS A 210 -0.65 -14.15 4.41
N ILE A 211 -1.04 -15.10 3.54
CA ILE A 211 -1.68 -16.35 3.95
C ILE A 211 -0.61 -17.39 4.26
N TYR A 212 0.32 -17.62 3.32
CA TYR A 212 1.29 -18.70 3.42
C TYR A 212 2.15 -18.60 4.68
N GLN A 213 2.70 -17.42 4.97
CA GLN A 213 3.61 -17.21 6.10
C GLN A 213 2.88 -17.03 7.45
N HIS A 214 1.55 -16.86 7.44
CA HIS A 214 0.79 -16.66 8.67
C HIS A 214 1.01 -17.81 9.68
N PRO A 215 1.16 -17.55 10.99
CA PRO A 215 1.46 -18.60 11.97
C PRO A 215 0.47 -19.76 11.99
N SER A 216 -0.82 -19.52 11.74
CA SER A 216 -1.85 -20.57 11.69
C SER A 216 -1.66 -21.58 10.55
N ASN A 217 -0.84 -21.27 9.54
CA ASN A 217 -0.54 -22.14 8.40
C ASN A 217 0.78 -22.90 8.54
N HIS A 218 1.39 -22.93 9.73
CA HIS A 218 2.63 -23.67 9.95
C HIS A 218 2.53 -25.16 9.54
N ALA A 219 1.43 -25.83 9.87
CA ALA A 219 1.19 -27.23 9.47
C ALA A 219 1.10 -27.37 7.95
N PHE A 220 0.39 -26.45 7.28
CA PHE A 220 0.30 -26.41 5.83
C PHE A 220 1.68 -26.21 5.18
N ARG A 221 2.48 -25.25 5.66
CA ARG A 221 3.86 -25.03 5.16
C ARG A 221 4.78 -26.23 5.36
N THR A 222 4.57 -27.00 6.42
CA THR A 222 5.32 -28.25 6.64
C THR A 222 4.93 -29.31 5.62
N LEU A 223 3.63 -29.38 5.28
CA LEU A 223 3.10 -30.30 4.27
C LEU A 223 3.46 -29.88 2.84
N ARG A 224 3.50 -28.57 2.57
CA ARG A 224 3.82 -27.93 1.28
C ARG A 224 4.90 -26.84 1.49
N PRO A 225 6.19 -27.22 1.54
CA PRO A 225 7.28 -26.23 1.66
C PRO A 225 7.39 -25.30 0.45
N ASP A 226 6.99 -25.79 -0.73
CA ASP A 226 6.84 -24.98 -1.93
C ASP A 226 5.40 -24.44 -2.00
N PRO A 227 5.20 -23.11 -1.88
CA PRO A 227 3.88 -22.48 -1.90
C PRO A 227 3.12 -22.67 -3.24
N ASN A 228 3.83 -23.00 -4.32
CA ASN A 228 3.21 -23.18 -5.64
C ASN A 228 2.63 -24.60 -5.85
N LEU A 229 2.90 -25.52 -4.93
CA LEU A 229 2.44 -26.90 -5.00
C LEU A 229 1.25 -27.11 -4.07
N LEU A 230 0.06 -26.77 -4.56
CA LEU A 230 -1.20 -26.99 -3.87
C LEU A 230 -1.89 -28.26 -4.38
N TYR A 231 -2.45 -29.07 -3.48
CA TYR A 231 -3.25 -30.24 -3.85
C TYR A 231 -4.68 -30.16 -3.34
N PRO A 232 -5.67 -30.58 -4.15
CA PRO A 232 -7.06 -30.61 -3.70
C PRO A 232 -7.23 -31.35 -2.38
N GLY A 233 -8.00 -30.76 -1.47
CA GLY A 233 -8.22 -31.28 -0.12
C GLY A 233 -7.21 -30.80 0.92
N ASP A 234 -6.11 -30.15 0.52
CA ASP A 234 -5.28 -29.41 1.46
C ASP A 234 -6.11 -28.33 2.16
N THR A 235 -5.80 -28.04 3.43
CA THR A 235 -6.53 -27.03 4.20
C THR A 235 -5.62 -25.86 4.55
N LEU A 236 -6.15 -24.65 4.37
CA LEU A 236 -5.49 -23.37 4.59
C LEU A 236 -6.33 -22.53 5.53
N ASN A 237 -5.70 -21.90 6.51
CA ASN A 237 -6.34 -20.93 7.38
C ASN A 237 -6.17 -19.53 6.79
N ILE A 238 -7.27 -18.89 6.42
CA ILE A 238 -7.29 -17.51 5.90
C ILE A 238 -7.24 -16.54 7.09
N PRO A 239 -6.21 -15.69 7.20
CA PRO A 239 -6.07 -14.76 8.31
C PRO A 239 -7.05 -13.58 8.20
N ALA A 240 -7.21 -12.83 9.30
CA ALA A 240 -7.74 -11.46 9.21
C ALA A 240 -6.68 -10.55 8.58
N LYS A 241 -7.10 -9.53 7.82
CA LYS A 241 -6.19 -8.52 7.26
C LYS A 241 -5.44 -7.79 8.38
N ALA A 242 -4.13 -7.67 8.23
CA ALA A 242 -3.27 -6.95 9.15
C ALA A 242 -3.47 -5.43 8.97
N VAL A 243 -3.64 -4.73 10.09
CA VAL A 243 -3.82 -3.27 10.10
C VAL A 243 -2.47 -2.57 10.12
N LYS A 244 -2.27 -1.58 9.24
CA LYS A 244 -1.03 -0.81 9.13
C LYS A 244 -1.34 0.68 9.14
N PHE A 245 -0.68 1.44 10.00
CA PHE A 245 -0.77 2.90 9.99
C PHE A 245 0.52 3.52 9.47
N SER A 246 0.44 4.26 8.36
CA SER A 246 1.55 5.06 7.82
C SER A 246 1.47 6.50 8.29
N ASN A 247 2.61 7.12 8.59
CA ASN A 247 2.65 8.54 8.97
C ASN A 247 2.38 9.43 7.75
N LEU A 248 1.60 10.48 7.94
CA LEU A 248 1.33 11.47 6.90
C LEU A 248 2.25 12.69 7.05
N ARG A 249 2.61 13.28 5.91
CA ARG A 249 3.35 14.55 5.80
C ARG A 249 2.36 15.69 5.60
N GLU A 250 2.46 16.70 6.45
CA GLU A 250 1.62 17.91 6.38
C GLU A 250 1.92 18.70 5.11
N ASN A 251 0.89 19.31 4.51
CA ASN A 251 0.99 20.18 3.33
C ASN A 251 1.69 19.53 2.12
N GLN A 252 1.65 18.20 2.03
CA GLN A 252 2.17 17.42 0.92
C GLN A 252 1.14 16.40 0.45
N ASN A 253 1.28 15.96 -0.79
CA ASN A 253 0.52 14.84 -1.33
C ASN A 253 1.10 13.52 -0.81
N ASN A 254 0.37 12.87 0.07
CA ASN A 254 0.70 11.55 0.57
C ASN A 254 0.13 10.51 -0.39
N ILE A 255 0.96 10.08 -1.34
CA ILE A 255 0.57 9.17 -2.41
C ILE A 255 0.96 7.73 -2.04
N PHE A 256 -0.06 6.89 -1.94
CA PHE A 256 0.05 5.46 -1.72
C PHE A 256 -0.39 4.71 -2.97
N ALA A 257 0.14 3.51 -3.14
CA ALA A 257 -0.31 2.60 -4.18
C ALA A 257 -0.58 1.23 -3.58
N ARG A 258 -1.66 0.60 -4.05
CA ARG A 258 -1.86 -0.83 -3.88
C ARG A 258 -0.75 -1.55 -4.64
N GLN A 259 -0.19 -2.56 -3.99
CA GLN A 259 0.79 -3.48 -4.55
C GLN A 259 0.12 -4.84 -4.61
N ALA A 260 0.27 -5.56 -5.72
CA ALA A 260 -0.15 -6.92 -5.84
C ALA A 260 0.95 -7.79 -6.45
N GLU A 261 0.90 -9.04 -6.05
CA GLU A 261 1.65 -10.11 -6.64
C GLU A 261 0.93 -10.59 -7.91
N HIS A 262 1.72 -11.10 -8.85
CA HIS A 262 1.25 -11.71 -10.08
C HIS A 262 1.85 -13.12 -10.22
N ASP A 263 1.00 -14.10 -10.52
CA ASP A 263 1.47 -15.42 -10.91
C ASP A 263 2.15 -15.31 -12.29
N MET A 264 3.31 -15.93 -12.44
CA MET A 264 4.00 -15.98 -13.73
C MET A 264 3.61 -17.25 -14.48
N PHE A 265 3.00 -17.09 -15.65
CA PHE A 265 2.89 -18.19 -16.60
C PHE A 265 4.22 -18.36 -17.31
N ARG A 266 4.74 -19.59 -17.29
CA ARG A 266 5.97 -19.97 -17.99
C ARG A 266 5.70 -21.18 -18.86
N LEU A 267 6.02 -21.07 -20.15
CA LEU A 267 5.92 -22.17 -21.09
C LEU A 267 7.22 -22.32 -21.85
N ARG A 268 7.73 -23.55 -21.86
CA ARG A 268 8.86 -23.96 -22.70
C ARG A 268 8.33 -24.57 -23.99
N VAL A 269 8.81 -24.07 -25.11
CA VAL A 269 8.41 -24.50 -26.44
C VAL A 269 9.60 -25.17 -27.12
N GLU A 270 9.47 -26.47 -27.37
CA GLU A 270 10.49 -27.27 -28.04
C GLU A 270 9.84 -28.09 -29.16
N ALA A 271 10.51 -28.18 -30.30
CA ALA A 271 10.06 -29.01 -31.42
C ALA A 271 10.60 -30.44 -31.27
N ALA A 272 9.75 -31.44 -31.48
CA ALA A 272 10.13 -32.86 -31.35
C ALA A 272 11.25 -33.29 -32.33
N ASN A 273 11.34 -32.63 -33.49
CA ASN A 273 12.36 -32.85 -34.50
C ASN A 273 13.64 -32.02 -34.27
N GLY A 274 13.69 -31.19 -33.22
CA GLY A 274 14.81 -30.30 -32.93
C GLY A 274 14.81 -28.99 -33.71
N ASP A 275 13.72 -28.66 -34.42
CA ASP A 275 13.60 -27.37 -35.11
C ASP A 275 13.69 -26.20 -34.13
N ASN A 276 14.28 -25.11 -34.61
CA ASN A 276 14.41 -23.90 -33.82
C ASN A 276 13.04 -23.22 -33.62
N MET A 277 12.63 -23.10 -32.37
CA MET A 277 11.39 -22.41 -31.97
C MET A 277 11.62 -20.94 -31.62
N VAL A 278 12.86 -20.50 -31.43
CA VAL A 278 13.21 -19.11 -31.09
C VAL A 278 12.71 -18.15 -32.17
N GLY A 279 12.13 -17.03 -31.76
CA GLY A 279 11.62 -16.01 -32.67
C GLY A 279 10.20 -16.26 -33.20
N LYS A 280 9.61 -17.43 -32.91
CA LYS A 280 8.21 -17.72 -33.24
C LYS A 280 7.28 -16.95 -32.31
N LYS A 281 6.17 -16.44 -32.87
CA LYS A 281 5.12 -15.77 -32.09
C LYS A 281 4.29 -16.81 -31.35
N VAL A 282 3.96 -16.52 -30.11
CA VAL A 282 3.06 -17.33 -29.28
C VAL A 282 1.98 -16.41 -28.74
N VAL A 283 0.73 -16.81 -28.95
CA VAL A 283 -0.45 -16.16 -28.38
C VAL A 283 -1.04 -17.10 -27.34
N VAL A 284 -1.25 -16.61 -26.13
CA VAL A 284 -1.88 -17.36 -25.05
C VAL A 284 -3.14 -16.65 -24.58
N THR A 285 -4.26 -17.35 -24.66
CA THR A 285 -5.57 -16.84 -24.29
C THR A 285 -6.08 -17.60 -23.07
N LEU A 286 -6.24 -16.93 -21.92
CA LEU A 286 -6.71 -17.51 -20.65
C LEU A 286 -8.04 -16.86 -20.23
N GLY A 287 -9.17 -17.37 -20.73
CA GLY A 287 -10.45 -16.69 -20.58
C GLY A 287 -10.52 -15.45 -21.48
N GLU A 288 -10.70 -14.27 -20.89
CA GLU A 288 -10.80 -12.99 -21.63
C GLU A 288 -9.45 -12.28 -21.83
N GLN A 289 -8.40 -12.70 -21.12
CA GLN A 289 -7.06 -12.12 -21.27
C GLN A 289 -6.27 -12.85 -22.37
N THR A 290 -5.58 -12.07 -23.19
CA THR A 290 -4.71 -12.56 -24.25
C THR A 290 -3.32 -11.95 -24.09
N PHE A 291 -2.32 -12.81 -24.14
CA PHE A 291 -0.92 -12.45 -24.10
C PHE A 291 -0.27 -12.81 -25.44
N GLU A 292 0.51 -11.89 -25.97
CA GLU A 292 1.31 -12.13 -27.16
C GLU A 292 2.79 -11.99 -26.79
N GLY A 293 3.60 -12.95 -27.23
CA GLY A 293 5.03 -12.93 -27.01
C GLY A 293 5.79 -13.70 -28.08
N VAL A 294 7.11 -13.69 -27.95
CA VAL A 294 8.01 -14.40 -28.84
C VAL A 294 8.82 -15.38 -28.02
N VAL A 295 9.04 -16.60 -28.55
CA VAL A 295 9.90 -17.58 -27.90
C VAL A 295 11.31 -17.02 -27.78
N ALA A 296 11.77 -16.84 -26.55
CA ALA A 296 13.09 -16.31 -26.25
C ALA A 296 14.20 -17.31 -26.60
N SER A 297 15.46 -16.87 -26.57
CA SER A 297 16.62 -17.71 -26.92
C SER A 297 16.79 -18.97 -26.06
N ASN A 298 16.20 -18.99 -24.86
CA ASN A 298 16.18 -20.15 -23.96
C ASN A 298 14.98 -21.08 -24.19
N GLY A 299 14.16 -20.82 -25.21
CA GLY A 299 12.96 -21.59 -25.54
C GLY A 299 11.74 -21.25 -24.69
N LEU A 300 11.78 -20.22 -23.84
CA LEU A 300 10.67 -19.84 -22.95
C LEU A 300 9.83 -18.69 -23.50
N ILE A 301 8.56 -18.69 -23.13
CA ILE A 301 7.69 -17.51 -23.05
C ILE A 301 7.26 -17.34 -21.59
N GLU A 302 7.26 -16.10 -21.12
CA GLU A 302 6.87 -15.74 -19.76
C GLU A 302 5.94 -14.53 -19.81
N PHE A 303 4.83 -14.59 -19.08
CA PHE A 303 3.96 -13.43 -18.86
C PHE A 303 3.32 -13.48 -17.48
N ALA A 304 3.06 -12.31 -16.92
CA ALA A 304 2.33 -12.17 -15.67
C ALA A 304 0.83 -12.40 -15.93
N ILE A 305 0.23 -13.36 -15.22
CA ILE A 305 -1.20 -13.56 -15.19
C ILE A 305 -1.81 -12.39 -14.42
N GLN A 306 -2.66 -11.62 -15.09
CA GLN A 306 -3.30 -10.45 -14.49
C GLN A 306 -4.63 -10.86 -13.88
N ASP A 307 -5.46 -11.56 -14.66
CA ASP A 307 -6.74 -12.07 -14.21
C ASP A 307 -6.65 -13.55 -13.84
N HIS A 308 -7.16 -13.89 -12.66
CA HIS A 308 -7.15 -15.25 -12.13
C HIS A 308 -8.55 -15.87 -12.16
N THR A 309 -9.50 -15.33 -12.95
CA THR A 309 -10.85 -15.92 -13.11
C THR A 309 -10.79 -17.23 -13.88
N ALA A 310 -10.13 -17.23 -15.04
CA ALA A 310 -9.98 -18.38 -15.92
C ALA A 310 -8.54 -18.91 -15.96
N LEU A 311 -8.39 -20.21 -15.76
CA LEU A 311 -7.09 -20.90 -15.79
C LEU A 311 -7.00 -21.96 -16.89
N THR A 312 -8.07 -22.11 -17.67
CA THR A 312 -8.07 -22.92 -18.88
C THR A 312 -8.03 -22.00 -20.09
N GLY A 313 -7.24 -22.37 -21.08
CA GLY A 313 -7.05 -21.51 -22.23
C GLY A 313 -6.45 -22.22 -23.43
N GLN A 314 -6.10 -21.44 -24.43
CA GLN A 314 -5.44 -21.93 -25.64
C GLN A 314 -4.09 -21.25 -25.82
N VAL A 315 -3.14 -22.02 -26.31
CA VAL A 315 -1.84 -21.55 -26.76
C VAL A 315 -1.77 -21.80 -28.26
N GLU A 316 -1.45 -20.75 -29.01
CA GLU A 316 -1.30 -20.77 -30.45
C GLU A 316 0.13 -20.34 -30.79
N ILE A 317 0.82 -21.15 -31.59
CA ILE A 317 2.18 -20.87 -32.04
C ILE A 317 2.11 -20.52 -33.52
N TYR A 318 2.69 -19.39 -33.89
CA TYR A 318 2.75 -18.87 -35.24
C TYR A 318 4.18 -18.91 -35.77
N PRO A 319 4.39 -19.07 -37.09
CA PRO A 319 5.72 -19.18 -37.67
C PRO A 319 6.53 -17.88 -37.56
N SER A 320 5.86 -16.72 -37.48
CA SER A 320 6.45 -15.38 -37.32
C SER A 320 5.45 -14.40 -36.73
N LEU A 321 5.91 -13.19 -36.39
CA LEU A 321 5.07 -12.09 -35.88
C LEU A 321 3.99 -11.66 -36.89
N GLU A 322 4.32 -11.64 -38.18
CA GLU A 322 3.42 -11.21 -39.27
C GLU A 322 2.43 -12.29 -39.72
N SER A 323 2.50 -13.50 -39.17
CA SER A 323 1.63 -14.59 -39.57
C SER A 323 0.31 -14.59 -38.81
N ASP A 324 -0.79 -14.78 -39.54
CA ASP A 324 -2.15 -14.87 -38.99
C ASP A 324 -2.67 -16.31 -38.86
N THR A 325 -1.87 -17.32 -39.24
CA THR A 325 -2.26 -18.74 -39.15
C THR A 325 -1.34 -19.49 -38.19
N PRO A 326 -1.88 -20.12 -37.12
CA PRO A 326 -1.07 -20.89 -36.20
C PRO A 326 -0.60 -22.20 -36.86
N ILE A 327 0.64 -22.59 -36.57
CA ILE A 327 1.20 -23.90 -36.92
C ILE A 327 0.90 -24.96 -35.86
N HIS A 328 0.65 -24.55 -34.62
CA HIS A 328 0.24 -25.43 -33.53
C HIS A 328 -0.76 -24.72 -32.62
N THR A 329 -1.76 -25.47 -32.15
CA THR A 329 -2.74 -25.02 -31.17
C THR A 329 -2.91 -26.12 -30.12
N PHE A 330 -2.84 -25.78 -28.85
CA PHE A 330 -3.12 -26.71 -27.76
C PHE A 330 -3.81 -26.03 -26.59
N THR A 331 -4.55 -26.81 -25.82
CA THR A 331 -5.20 -26.35 -24.60
C THR A 331 -4.21 -26.35 -23.45
N VAL A 332 -4.24 -25.30 -22.63
CA VAL A 332 -3.48 -25.23 -21.37
C VAL A 332 -4.44 -25.13 -20.20
N GLN A 333 -4.09 -25.78 -19.09
CA GLN A 333 -4.82 -25.72 -17.83
C GLN A 333 -3.83 -25.37 -16.71
N VAL A 334 -3.74 -24.09 -16.37
CA VAL A 334 -2.89 -23.55 -15.32
C VAL A 334 -3.35 -24.09 -13.97
N ALA A 335 -2.41 -24.51 -13.12
CA ALA A 335 -2.66 -25.07 -11.78
C ALA A 335 -3.55 -26.33 -11.71
N HIS A 336 -3.81 -27.00 -12.84
CA HIS A 336 -4.63 -28.23 -12.91
C HIS A 336 -3.78 -29.51 -12.94
N LEU A 337 -2.49 -29.41 -12.65
CA LEU A 337 -1.58 -30.54 -12.70
C LEU A 337 -1.54 -31.24 -11.34
N ASP A 338 -2.05 -32.46 -11.30
CA ASP A 338 -2.03 -33.28 -10.08
C ASP A 338 -0.60 -33.54 -9.57
N PRO A 339 -0.44 -33.87 -8.27
CA PRO A 339 0.84 -34.19 -7.67
C PRO A 339 1.66 -35.17 -8.52
N ILE A 340 2.95 -34.94 -8.67
CA ILE A 340 3.81 -35.87 -9.42
C ILE A 340 3.88 -37.28 -8.82
N THR A 341 3.54 -37.39 -7.53
CA THR A 341 3.42 -38.67 -6.81
C THR A 341 2.14 -39.43 -7.15
N SER A 342 1.14 -38.77 -7.74
CA SER A 342 -0.08 -39.41 -8.24
C SER A 342 0.10 -39.85 -9.70
N LEU A 343 -0.63 -40.88 -10.11
CA LEU A 343 -0.56 -41.37 -11.48
C LEU A 343 -1.16 -40.37 -12.48
N SER A 344 -2.19 -39.62 -12.08
CA SER A 344 -2.77 -38.55 -12.90
C SER A 344 -1.77 -37.41 -13.12
N GLY A 345 -0.97 -37.06 -12.10
CA GLY A 345 0.09 -36.07 -12.25
C GLY A 345 1.19 -36.51 -13.22
N VAL A 346 1.54 -37.81 -13.19
CA VAL A 346 2.44 -38.41 -14.18
C VAL A 346 1.82 -38.37 -15.59
N GLN A 347 0.57 -38.81 -15.74
CA GLN A 347 -0.13 -38.80 -17.03
C GLN A 347 -0.16 -37.40 -17.64
N GLY A 348 -0.50 -36.37 -16.84
CA GLY A 348 -0.52 -34.97 -17.28
C GLY A 348 0.84 -34.48 -17.79
N ARG A 349 1.92 -34.70 -17.01
CA ARG A 349 3.29 -34.31 -17.39
C ARG A 349 3.77 -35.05 -18.64
N CYS A 350 3.55 -36.36 -18.70
CA CYS A 350 3.91 -37.16 -19.88
C CYS A 350 3.17 -36.68 -21.14
N ASN A 351 1.86 -36.49 -21.07
CA ASN A 351 1.07 -35.98 -22.19
C ASN A 351 1.57 -34.61 -22.66
N ALA A 352 1.86 -33.70 -21.73
CA ALA A 352 2.36 -32.36 -22.05
C ALA A 352 3.76 -32.37 -22.69
N LEU A 353 4.58 -33.39 -22.39
CA LEU A 353 5.86 -33.64 -23.05
C LEU A 353 5.74 -34.44 -24.36
N GLY A 354 4.52 -34.78 -24.80
CA GLY A 354 4.28 -35.55 -26.02
C GLY A 354 4.36 -37.08 -25.86
N PHE A 355 4.45 -37.59 -24.63
CA PHE A 355 4.39 -39.02 -24.33
C PHE A 355 2.94 -39.41 -24.05
N GLU A 356 2.22 -39.88 -25.08
CA GLU A 356 0.78 -40.12 -25.10
C GLU A 356 0.28 -41.14 -24.06
N CYS A 357 0.12 -40.72 -22.80
CA CYS A 357 -0.41 -41.52 -21.71
C CYS A 357 -1.93 -41.71 -21.74
N GLY A 358 -2.64 -41.03 -22.66
CA GLY A 358 -4.09 -41.09 -22.81
C GLY A 358 -4.81 -40.08 -21.93
N LYS A 359 -6.04 -40.40 -21.50
CA LYS A 359 -6.81 -39.53 -20.61
C LYS A 359 -6.09 -39.43 -19.26
N VAL A 360 -6.06 -38.22 -18.68
CA VAL A 360 -5.60 -38.00 -17.31
C VAL A 360 -6.72 -38.43 -16.37
N ASP A 361 -6.70 -39.69 -15.94
CA ASP A 361 -7.74 -40.34 -15.13
C ASP A 361 -7.19 -41.07 -13.90
N GLY A 362 -5.86 -41.08 -13.72
CA GLY A 362 -5.20 -41.78 -12.62
C GLY A 362 -5.22 -43.30 -12.74
N LEU A 363 -5.63 -43.85 -13.88
CA LEU A 363 -5.69 -45.29 -14.11
C LEU A 363 -4.46 -45.77 -14.91
N ASN A 364 -3.81 -46.83 -14.43
CA ASN A 364 -2.64 -47.39 -15.11
C ASN A 364 -3.04 -48.27 -16.31
N GLY A 365 -3.62 -47.65 -17.34
CA GLY A 365 -4.09 -48.32 -18.56
C GLY A 365 -2.98 -48.60 -19.58
N PRO A 366 -3.30 -49.28 -20.70
CA PRO A 366 -2.34 -49.57 -21.77
C PRO A 366 -1.65 -48.32 -22.34
N LYS A 367 -2.39 -47.23 -22.55
CA LYS A 367 -1.83 -45.95 -23.04
C LYS A 367 -0.87 -45.35 -22.04
N THR A 368 -1.24 -45.31 -20.76
CA THR A 368 -0.36 -44.79 -19.69
C THR A 368 0.95 -45.57 -19.62
N ARG A 369 0.89 -46.90 -19.65
CA ARG A 369 2.09 -47.75 -19.70
C ARG A 369 2.95 -47.51 -20.93
N ALA A 370 2.32 -47.29 -22.11
CA ALA A 370 3.05 -46.99 -23.34
C ALA A 370 3.78 -45.64 -23.26
N GLY A 371 3.09 -44.58 -22.85
CA GLY A 371 3.68 -43.25 -22.69
C GLY A 371 4.80 -43.23 -21.64
N VAL A 372 4.60 -43.88 -20.48
CA VAL A 372 5.64 -43.99 -19.44
C VAL A 372 6.86 -44.75 -19.97
N ARG A 373 6.68 -45.85 -20.71
CA ARG A 373 7.82 -46.57 -21.34
C ARG A 373 8.57 -45.68 -22.31
N GLN A 374 7.87 -44.93 -23.15
CA GLN A 374 8.50 -44.04 -24.12
C GLN A 374 9.31 -42.94 -23.42
N PHE A 375 8.74 -42.34 -22.36
CA PHE A 375 9.47 -41.39 -21.51
C PHE A 375 10.73 -42.01 -20.91
N GLN A 376 10.60 -43.20 -20.31
CA GLN A 376 11.73 -43.93 -19.72
C GLN A 376 12.81 -44.24 -20.77
N GLN A 377 12.43 -44.66 -21.97
CA GLN A 377 13.36 -44.93 -23.07
C GLN A 377 14.12 -43.68 -23.51
N VAL A 378 13.41 -42.58 -23.77
CA VAL A 378 14.00 -41.30 -24.22
C VAL A 378 14.97 -40.75 -23.16
N HIS A 379 14.62 -40.87 -21.88
CA HIS A 379 15.45 -40.37 -20.78
C HIS A 379 16.42 -41.41 -20.19
N LYS A 380 16.59 -42.56 -20.85
CA LYS A 380 17.55 -43.63 -20.47
C LYS A 380 17.36 -44.13 -19.03
N LEU A 381 16.10 -44.25 -18.60
CA LEU A 381 15.71 -44.85 -17.33
C LEU A 381 15.48 -46.36 -17.49
N THR A 382 15.23 -47.05 -16.37
CA THR A 382 14.73 -48.44 -16.42
C THR A 382 13.34 -48.44 -17.06
N VAL A 383 13.15 -49.24 -18.13
CA VAL A 383 11.93 -49.28 -18.92
C VAL A 383 11.00 -50.38 -18.41
N ASP A 384 10.28 -50.09 -17.32
CA ASP A 384 9.36 -51.03 -16.65
C ASP A 384 7.88 -50.62 -16.78
N ALA A 385 7.59 -49.46 -17.37
CA ALA A 385 6.26 -48.84 -17.43
C ALA A 385 5.68 -48.42 -16.07
N ILE A 386 6.51 -48.39 -15.03
CA ILE A 386 6.12 -48.00 -13.68
C ILE A 386 6.69 -46.61 -13.41
N ALA A 387 5.81 -45.66 -13.14
CA ALA A 387 6.21 -44.30 -12.77
C ALA A 387 6.65 -44.23 -11.29
N GLY A 388 7.73 -44.94 -10.96
CA GLY A 388 8.34 -44.94 -9.63
C GLY A 388 9.20 -43.70 -9.37
N PRO A 389 9.88 -43.62 -8.22
CA PRO A 389 10.61 -42.42 -7.77
C PRO A 389 11.61 -41.86 -8.80
N ASN A 390 12.32 -42.73 -9.53
CA ASN A 390 13.28 -42.30 -10.56
C ASN A 390 12.59 -41.64 -11.77
N THR A 391 11.45 -42.20 -12.20
CA THR A 391 10.66 -41.64 -13.30
C THR A 391 10.01 -40.32 -12.87
N GLN A 392 9.47 -40.26 -11.65
CA GLN A 392 8.90 -39.03 -11.08
C GLN A 392 9.97 -37.94 -10.95
N ALA A 393 11.14 -38.24 -10.37
CA ALA A 393 12.23 -37.28 -10.25
C ALA A 393 12.70 -36.75 -11.62
N LYS A 394 12.76 -37.62 -12.64
CA LYS A 394 13.13 -37.19 -13.99
C LYS A 394 12.04 -36.34 -14.65
N LEU A 395 10.77 -36.67 -14.47
CA LEU A 395 9.65 -35.84 -14.92
C LEU A 395 9.71 -34.45 -14.26
N GLN A 396 9.98 -34.39 -12.96
CA GLN A 396 10.16 -33.13 -12.24
C GLN A 396 11.31 -32.30 -12.80
N GLN A 397 12.43 -32.95 -13.15
CA GLN A 397 13.59 -32.27 -13.73
C GLN A 397 13.30 -31.71 -15.13
N VAL A 398 12.55 -32.43 -15.95
CA VAL A 398 12.35 -32.10 -17.38
C VAL A 398 11.15 -31.17 -17.58
N TYR A 399 10.04 -31.43 -16.89
CA TYR A 399 8.81 -30.66 -17.00
C TYR A 399 8.73 -29.53 -15.97
N GLY A 400 9.22 -29.79 -14.75
CA GLY A 400 8.98 -28.95 -13.58
C GLY A 400 8.15 -29.67 -12.52
N SER A 401 8.10 -29.03 -11.34
CA SER A 401 7.31 -29.46 -10.18
C SER A 401 5.82 -29.36 -10.43
#